data_AF-K9RT54-F1
#
_entry.id   AF-K9RT54-F1
#
_cell.length_a   1.000
_cell.length_b   1.000
_cell.length_c   1.000
_cell.angle_alpha   90.00
_cell.angle_beta   90.00
_cell.angle_gamma   90.00
#
_symmetry.space_group_name_H-M   'P 1'
#
loop_
_entity.id
_entity.type
_entity.pdbx_description
1 polymer ?
#
loop_
_entity_poly.entity_id
_entity_poly.type
_entity_poly.pdbx_seq_one_letter_code
_entity_poly.pdbx_strand_id
1 'polypeptide(L)'
;MLSFLALLPRALTTFLYAIAALLRFYGNSRDIPIPWFSLTLLDWSLLAFIAGTTALLVNLGLEWNSGNRSRDEAIEERERAAQRAYLQNRFAILQIRHQLDASQQTQAALSDFLTFLEEYQDEA
;
A
#
# COMPACT_ATOMS: atom_id res chain seq x y z
N MET A 1 -6.60 -1.58 16.75
CA MET A 1 -8.02 -1.94 16.60
C MET A 1 -8.31 -2.10 15.12
N LEU A 2 -8.42 -3.33 14.61
CA LEU A 2 -8.81 -3.58 13.22
C LEU A 2 -10.22 -3.02 13.02
N SER A 3 -10.34 -1.89 12.31
CA SER A 3 -11.62 -1.23 12.08
C SER A 3 -12.59 -2.22 11.43
N PHE A 4 -13.79 -2.31 11.98
CA PHE A 4 -14.91 -3.09 11.41
C PHE A 4 -15.17 -2.73 9.93
N LEU A 5 -14.83 -1.49 9.54
CA LEU A 5 -14.85 -0.99 8.16
C LEU A 5 -13.79 -1.63 7.24
N ALA A 6 -12.65 -2.09 7.77
CA ALA A 6 -11.63 -2.80 6.99
C ALA A 6 -12.04 -4.24 6.66
N LEU A 7 -12.92 -4.83 7.45
CA LEU A 7 -13.54 -6.14 7.19
C LEU A 7 -14.75 -6.03 6.25
N LEU A 8 -15.30 -4.83 6.09
CA LEU A 8 -16.52 -4.58 5.32
C LEU A 8 -16.43 -5.05 3.86
N PRO A 9 -15.36 -4.78 3.09
CA PRO A 9 -15.35 -5.15 1.67
C PRO A 9 -15.32 -6.66 1.47
N ARG A 10 -14.51 -7.37 2.26
CA ARG A 10 -14.35 -8.83 2.17
C ARG A 10 -15.56 -9.58 2.73
N ALA A 11 -16.15 -9.11 3.81
CA ALA A 11 -17.38 -9.68 4.35
C ALA A 11 -18.56 -9.40 3.41
N LEU A 12 -18.64 -8.20 2.82
CA LEU A 12 -19.69 -7.81 1.88
C LEU A 12 -19.63 -8.63 0.59
N THR A 13 -18.46 -8.84 -0.02
CA THR A 13 -18.34 -9.67 -1.23
C THR A 13 -18.78 -11.11 -0.97
N THR A 14 -18.32 -11.68 0.15
CA THR A 14 -18.69 -13.05 0.56
C THR A 14 -20.19 -13.14 0.82
N PHE A 15 -20.76 -12.14 1.49
CA PHE A 15 -22.20 -12.05 1.79
C PHE A 15 -23.04 -11.89 0.53
N LEU A 16 -22.64 -11.02 -0.40
CA LEU A 16 -23.31 -10.82 -1.69
C LEU A 16 -23.29 -12.09 -2.54
N TYR A 17 -22.16 -12.80 -2.58
CA TYR A 17 -22.05 -14.06 -3.30
C TYR A 17 -22.89 -15.17 -2.66
N ALA A 18 -22.92 -15.24 -1.33
CA ALA A 18 -23.78 -16.16 -0.59
C ALA A 18 -25.27 -15.88 -0.85
N ILE A 19 -25.67 -14.61 -0.87
CA ILE A 19 -27.04 -14.19 -1.22
C ILE A 19 -27.37 -14.55 -2.67
N ALA A 20 -26.47 -14.28 -3.63
CA ALA A 20 -26.65 -14.64 -5.03
C ALA A 20 -26.85 -16.15 -5.21
N ALA A 21 -26.04 -16.97 -4.55
CA ALA A 21 -26.16 -18.43 -4.57
C ALA A 21 -27.46 -18.91 -3.91
N LEU A 22 -27.86 -18.30 -2.79
CA LEU A 22 -29.09 -18.63 -2.08
C LEU A 22 -30.34 -18.29 -2.91
N LEU A 23 -30.36 -17.10 -3.52
CA LEU A 23 -31.40 -16.67 -4.46
C LEU A 23 -31.45 -17.57 -5.70
N ARG A 24 -30.30 -17.99 -6.22
CA ARG A 24 -30.22 -18.94 -7.34
C ARG A 24 -30.81 -20.30 -6.98
N PHE A 25 -30.56 -20.78 -5.77
CA PHE A 25 -31.01 -22.09 -5.29
C PHE A 25 -32.51 -22.11 -4.95
N TYR A 26 -33.04 -21.06 -4.31
CA TYR A 26 -34.47 -20.95 -3.97
C TYR A 26 -35.33 -20.29 -5.08
N GLY A 27 -34.70 -19.79 -6.14
CA GLY A 27 -35.35 -19.00 -7.20
C GLY A 27 -36.21 -19.74 -8.21
N ASN A 28 -36.49 -21.03 -8.01
CA ASN A 28 -37.40 -21.79 -8.87
C ASN A 28 -38.86 -21.69 -8.40
N SER A 29 -39.32 -20.49 -8.08
CA SER A 29 -40.72 -20.19 -7.78
C SER A 29 -41.25 -19.29 -8.88
N ARG A 30 -42.00 -19.88 -9.82
CA ARG A 30 -42.82 -19.11 -10.77
C ARG A 30 -43.72 -18.17 -9.97
N ASP A 31 -43.68 -16.90 -10.36
CA ASP A 31 -44.63 -15.84 -10.05
C ASP A 31 -44.70 -15.37 -8.58
N ILE A 32 -43.90 -14.34 -8.25
CA ILE A 32 -44.29 -13.35 -7.24
C ILE A 32 -44.50 -12.03 -7.98
N PRO A 33 -45.73 -11.67 -8.37
CA PRO A 33 -45.99 -10.44 -9.09
C PRO A 33 -46.03 -9.27 -8.10
N ILE A 34 -44.93 -8.53 -7.98
CA ILE A 34 -44.96 -7.18 -7.41
C ILE A 34 -45.29 -6.22 -8.58
N PRO A 35 -46.44 -5.55 -8.58
CA PRO A 35 -47.03 -4.90 -9.77
C PRO A 35 -46.23 -3.72 -10.36
N TRP A 36 -45.07 -3.37 -9.83
CA TRP A 36 -44.29 -2.18 -10.21
C TRP A 36 -42.87 -2.49 -10.69
N PHE A 37 -42.35 -3.70 -10.49
CA PHE A 37 -40.99 -4.10 -10.88
C PHE A 37 -40.96 -5.58 -11.26
N SER A 38 -40.79 -5.88 -12.56
CA SER A 38 -40.75 -7.24 -13.12
C SER A 38 -39.36 -7.88 -13.05
N LEU A 39 -38.64 -7.75 -11.92
CA LEU A 39 -37.36 -8.43 -11.72
C LEU A 39 -37.62 -9.84 -11.17
N THR A 40 -37.29 -10.86 -11.96
CA THR A 40 -37.38 -12.26 -11.53
C THR A 40 -36.35 -12.55 -10.43
N LEU A 41 -36.53 -13.61 -9.63
CA LEU A 41 -35.50 -14.03 -8.66
C LEU A 41 -34.15 -14.33 -9.34
N LEU A 42 -34.19 -14.71 -10.61
CA LEU A 42 -33.01 -14.88 -11.47
C LEU A 42 -32.30 -13.54 -11.73
N ASP A 43 -33.05 -12.47 -12.02
CA ASP A 43 -32.47 -11.13 -12.25
C ASP A 43 -31.87 -10.56 -10.96
N TRP A 44 -32.49 -10.80 -9.82
CA TRP A 44 -31.93 -10.45 -8.51
C TRP A 44 -30.62 -11.18 -8.22
N SER A 45 -30.50 -12.46 -8.62
CA SER A 45 -29.26 -13.21 -8.48
C SER A 45 -28.14 -12.64 -9.36
N LEU A 46 -28.49 -12.15 -10.56
CA LEU A 46 -27.54 -11.53 -11.49
C LEU A 46 -27.08 -10.17 -10.97
N LEU A 47 -27.98 -9.36 -10.42
CA LEU A 47 -27.63 -8.09 -9.76
C LEU A 47 -26.74 -8.31 -8.55
N ALA A 48 -27.04 -9.30 -7.70
CA ALA A 48 -26.21 -9.65 -6.55
C ALA A 48 -24.82 -10.14 -6.98
N PHE A 49 -24.73 -10.91 -8.07
CA PHE A 49 -23.47 -11.35 -8.64
C PHE A 49 -22.63 -10.16 -9.16
N ILE A 50 -23.22 -9.28 -9.97
CA ILE A 50 -22.53 -8.07 -10.48
C ILE A 50 -22.07 -7.17 -9.32
N ALA A 51 -22.92 -6.98 -8.31
CA ALA A 51 -22.57 -6.20 -7.13
C ALA A 51 -21.38 -6.84 -6.38
N GLY A 52 -21.41 -8.18 -6.21
CA GLY A 52 -20.30 -8.93 -5.60
C GLY A 52 -19.00 -8.80 -6.37
N THR A 53 -19.04 -8.95 -7.70
CA THR A 53 -17.86 -8.80 -8.57
C THR A 53 -17.31 -7.37 -8.53
N THR A 54 -18.18 -6.36 -8.55
CA THR A 54 -17.78 -4.96 -8.48
C THR A 54 -17.13 -4.66 -7.13
N ALA A 55 -17.70 -5.13 -6.03
CA ALA A 55 -17.11 -4.98 -4.69
C ALA A 55 -15.74 -5.68 -4.58
N LEU A 56 -15.56 -6.84 -5.24
CA LEU A 56 -14.28 -7.55 -5.27
C LEU A 56 -13.21 -6.74 -6.02
N LEU A 57 -13.56 -6.16 -7.17
CA LEU A 57 -12.64 -5.32 -7.94
C LEU A 57 -12.21 -4.08 -7.16
N VAL A 58 -13.16 -3.43 -6.46
CA VAL A 58 -12.85 -2.30 -5.59
C VAL A 58 -11.94 -2.73 -4.43
N ASN A 59 -12.23 -3.85 -3.77
CA ASN A 59 -11.39 -4.37 -2.69
C ASN A 59 -9.96 -4.65 -3.16
N LEU A 60 -9.80 -5.31 -4.32
CA LEU A 60 -8.50 -5.61 -4.90
C LEU A 60 -7.74 -4.33 -5.27
N GLY A 61 -8.43 -3.32 -5.82
CA GLY A 61 -7.85 -2.03 -6.13
C GLY A 61 -7.37 -1.25 -4.89
N LEU A 62 -8.16 -1.28 -3.81
CA LEU A 62 -7.77 -0.66 -2.53
C LEU A 62 -6.57 -1.37 -1.90
N GLU A 63 -6.57 -2.71 -1.90
CA GLU A 63 -5.46 -3.50 -1.39
C GLU A 63 -4.19 -3.24 -2.20
N TRP A 64 -4.29 -3.21 -3.53
CA TRP A 64 -3.18 -2.85 -4.43
C TRP A 64 -2.63 -1.46 -4.12
N ASN A 65 -3.50 -0.45 -4.00
CA ASN A 65 -3.08 0.93 -3.72
C ASN A 65 -2.41 1.06 -2.34
N SER A 66 -2.97 0.42 -1.31
CA SER A 66 -2.39 0.40 0.03
C SER A 66 -1.03 -0.33 0.06
N GLY A 67 -0.93 -1.44 -0.67
CA GLY A 67 0.30 -2.21 -0.81
C GLY A 67 1.37 -1.48 -1.62
N ASN A 68 0.99 -0.71 -2.64
CA ASN A 68 1.97 0.09 -3.39
C ASN A 68 2.51 1.21 -2.51
N ARG A 69 1.64 1.91 -1.79
CA ARG A 69 2.05 2.99 -0.88
C ARG A 69 3.00 2.50 0.21
N SER A 70 2.71 1.37 0.84
CA SER A 70 3.59 0.82 1.88
C SER A 70 4.94 0.33 1.33
N ARG A 71 4.96 -0.16 0.09
CA ARG A 71 6.21 -0.53 -0.60
C ARG A 71 7.03 0.70 -0.97
N ASP A 72 6.38 1.77 -1.44
CA ASP A 72 7.04 3.03 -1.77
C ASP A 72 7.67 3.64 -0.49
N GLU A 73 6.93 3.66 0.62
CA GLU A 73 7.44 4.10 1.93
C GLU A 73 8.62 3.24 2.40
N ALA A 74 8.54 1.90 2.27
CA ALA A 74 9.62 1.00 2.66
C ALA A 74 10.87 1.12 1.77
N ILE A 75 10.71 1.42 0.48
CA ILE A 75 11.82 1.69 -0.44
C ILE A 75 12.49 3.01 -0.07
N GLU A 76 11.69 4.05 0.18
CA GLU A 76 12.19 5.37 0.57
C GLU A 76 12.94 5.32 1.92
N GLU A 77 12.41 4.59 2.91
CA GLU A 77 13.12 4.34 4.18
C GLU A 77 14.44 3.59 3.98
N ARG A 78 14.46 2.58 3.11
CA ARG A 78 15.69 1.84 2.78
C ARG A 78 16.71 2.73 2.08
N GLU A 79 16.27 3.59 1.18
CA GLU A 79 17.14 4.53 0.46
C GLU A 79 17.74 5.55 1.42
N ARG A 80 16.92 6.17 2.27
CA ARG A 80 17.40 7.06 3.34
C ARG A 80 18.37 6.34 4.28
N ALA A 81 18.09 5.09 4.66
CA ALA A 81 18.98 4.31 5.53
C ALA A 81 20.31 3.98 4.84
N ALA A 82 20.27 3.58 3.56
CA ALA A 82 21.46 3.30 2.77
C ALA A 82 22.32 4.56 2.57
N GLN A 83 21.69 5.70 2.32
CA GLN A 83 22.37 6.99 2.18
C GLN A 83 23.02 7.43 3.49
N ARG A 84 22.32 7.30 4.63
CA ARG A 84 22.90 7.54 5.96
C ARG A 84 24.10 6.62 6.24
N ALA A 85 23.98 5.33 5.93
CA ALA A 85 25.07 4.37 6.10
C ALA A 85 26.27 4.69 5.19
N TYR A 86 26.02 5.15 3.96
CA TYR A 86 27.06 5.61 3.05
C TYR A 86 27.82 6.82 3.62
N LEU A 87 27.10 7.84 4.10
CA LEU A 87 27.70 9.04 4.70
C LEU A 87 28.50 8.70 5.96
N GLN A 88 27.96 7.85 6.84
CA GLN A 88 28.66 7.40 8.04
C GLN A 88 29.95 6.64 7.71
N ASN A 89 29.90 5.70 6.75
CA ASN A 89 31.09 4.98 6.31
C ASN A 89 32.13 5.91 5.69
N ARG A 90 31.69 6.88 4.88
CA ARG A 90 32.57 7.86 4.25
C ARG A 90 33.28 8.72 5.29
N PHE A 91 32.54 9.22 6.27
CA PHE A 91 33.11 9.98 7.38
C PHE A 91 34.13 9.14 8.16
N ALA A 92 33.77 7.91 8.54
CA ALA A 92 34.66 7.02 9.28
C ALA A 92 35.98 6.76 8.53
N ILE A 93 35.92 6.53 7.20
CA ILE A 93 37.11 6.34 6.38
C ILE A 93 37.98 7.61 6.34
N LEU A 94 37.39 8.79 6.18
CA LEU A 94 38.13 10.06 6.17
C LEU A 94 38.78 10.34 7.53
N GLN A 95 38.08 10.05 8.62
CA GLN A 95 38.60 10.20 9.98
C GLN A 95 39.78 9.25 10.23
N ILE A 96 39.65 7.97 9.84
CA ILE A 96 40.74 6.99 9.95
C ILE A 96 41.95 7.46 9.13
N ARG A 97 41.75 7.94 7.91
CA ARG A 97 42.83 8.51 7.09
C ARG A 97 43.49 9.69 7.78
N HIS A 98 42.71 10.58 8.39
CA HIS A 98 43.26 11.75 9.08
C HIS A 98 44.12 11.35 10.29
N GLN A 99 43.74 10.30 11.01
CA GLN A 99 44.53 9.78 12.13
C GLN A 99 45.82 9.09 11.68
N LEU A 100 45.80 8.42 10.52
CA LEU A 100 46.99 7.75 9.95
C LEU A 100 47.94 8.74 9.27
N ASP A 101 47.40 9.75 8.61
CA ASP A 101 48.14 10.81 7.91
C ASP A 101 47.39 12.15 8.06
N ALA A 102 47.85 12.95 9.03
CA ALA A 102 47.33 14.28 9.31
C ALA A 102 47.84 15.32 8.29
N SER A 103 47.86 14.94 7.00
CA SER A 103 48.24 15.83 5.92
C SER A 103 47.17 16.89 5.65
N GLN A 104 47.62 18.03 5.11
CA GLN A 104 46.76 19.15 4.73
C GLN A 104 45.66 18.74 3.73
N GLN A 105 45.95 17.73 2.90
CA GLN A 105 45.02 17.18 1.91
C GLN A 105 43.86 16.43 2.58
N THR A 106 44.14 15.62 3.61
CA THR A 106 43.09 14.92 4.36
C THR A 106 42.24 15.88 5.19
N GLN A 107 42.85 16.95 5.71
CA GLN A 107 42.11 18.03 6.39
C GLN A 107 41.17 18.78 5.43
N ALA A 108 41.65 19.13 4.24
CA ALA A 108 40.82 19.77 3.22
C ALA A 108 39.63 18.88 2.83
N ALA A 109 39.86 17.59 2.62
CA ALA A 109 38.81 16.63 2.28
C ALA A 109 37.78 16.41 3.42
N LEU A 110 38.21 16.47 4.69
CA LEU A 110 37.31 16.39 5.84
C LEU A 110 36.45 17.66 5.96
N SER A 111 37.06 18.83 5.78
CA SER A 111 36.36 20.11 5.81
C SER A 111 35.32 20.21 4.70
N ASP A 112 35.69 19.84 3.47
CA ASP A 112 34.79 19.79 2.31
C ASP A 112 33.61 18.86 2.55
N PHE A 113 33.87 17.68 3.13
CA PHE A 113 32.81 16.74 3.47
C PHE A 113 31.89 17.23 4.60
N LEU A 114 32.41 17.97 5.58
CA LEU A 114 31.58 18.59 6.63
C LEU A 114 30.68 19.70 6.06
N THR A 115 31.20 20.53 5.17
CA THR A 115 30.40 21.54 4.46
C THR A 115 29.30 20.91 3.62
N PHE A 116 29.60 19.80 2.92
CA PHE A 116 28.59 19.03 2.20
C PHE A 116 27.48 18.49 3.13
N LEU A 117 27.81 18.07 4.35
CA LEU A 117 26.79 17.61 5.31
C LEU A 117 25.92 18.74 5.85
N GLU A 118 26.48 19.94 5.99
CA GLU A 118 25.73 21.14 6.40
C GLU A 118 24.69 21.51 5.34
N GLU A 119 25.10 21.56 4.06
CA GLU A 119 24.20 21.81 2.93
C GLU A 119 23.14 20.71 2.78
N TYR A 120 23.53 19.44 2.95
CA TYR A 120 22.59 18.32 2.93
C TYR A 120 21.57 18.34 4.08
N GLN A 121 21.93 18.90 5.24
CA GLN A 121 21.03 19.04 6.38
C GLN A 121 20.03 20.18 6.18
N ASP A 122 20.41 21.25 5.47
CA ASP A 122 19.53 22.38 5.17
C ASP A 122 18.48 22.06 4.08
N GLU A 123 18.77 21.09 3.20
CA GLU A 123 17.85 20.64 2.13
C GLU A 123 16.87 19.51 2.55
N ALA A 124 17.10 18.86 3.70
CA ALA A 124 16.36 17.67 4.16
C ALA A 124 15.22 17.99 5.14
#